data_AF-A0A2T3JPZ8-F1
#
_entry.id   AF-A0A2T3JPZ8-F1
#
_cell.length_a   1.000
_cell.length_b   1.000
_cell.length_c   1.000
_cell.angle_alpha   90.00
_cell.angle_beta   90.00
_cell.angle_gamma   90.00
#
_symmetry.space_group_name_H-M   'P 1'
#
loop_
_entity.id
_entity.type
_entity.pdbx_description
1 polymer ?
#
loop_
_entity_poly.entity_id
_entity_poly.type
_entity_poly.pdbx_seq_one_letter_code
_entity_poly.pdbx_strand_id
1 'polypeptide(L)'
;MINLIEADINYLFIPKGTDFKFDEYVLENNTTLINETQKKNIINYPLEDPLSTYIDLKDLVLSLSSFSCPLLAPLGPKMFAAICVIISKEFDEKIPVWRVSSELTEKPMEREASGNILSLSIKI
;
A
#
# COMPACT_ATOMS: atom_id res chain seq x y z
N MET A 1 1.91 -1.25 -15.21
CA MET A 1 0.68 -1.87 -14.70
C MET A 1 -0.29 -0.82 -14.14
N ILE A 2 0.17 0.16 -13.35
CA ILE A 2 -0.64 1.34 -12.98
C ILE A 2 -1.10 2.14 -14.21
N ASN A 3 -0.31 2.21 -15.29
CA ASN A 3 -0.68 2.87 -16.55
C ASN A 3 -1.91 2.26 -17.28
N LEU A 4 -2.49 1.18 -16.78
CA LEU A 4 -3.74 0.61 -17.31
C LEU A 4 -4.99 1.24 -16.67
N ILE A 5 -4.83 1.94 -15.54
CA ILE A 5 -5.90 2.71 -14.91
C ILE A 5 -5.63 4.18 -15.19
N GLU A 6 -6.48 4.80 -16.00
CA GLU A 6 -6.51 6.25 -16.16
C GLU A 6 -7.23 6.86 -14.94
N ALA A 7 -6.55 6.90 -13.81
CA ALA A 7 -7.06 7.55 -12.59
C ALA A 7 -6.79 9.07 -12.65
N ASP A 8 -7.83 9.86 -12.38
CA ASP A 8 -7.73 11.33 -12.31
C ASP A 8 -6.81 11.79 -11.17
N ILE A 9 -6.80 11.05 -10.06
CA ILE A 9 -6.00 11.35 -8.86
C ILE A 9 -5.34 10.08 -8.36
N ASN A 10 -4.02 10.12 -8.24
CA ASN A 10 -3.23 9.03 -7.68
C ASN A 10 -2.66 9.42 -6.31
N TYR A 11 -2.78 8.51 -5.35
CA TYR A 11 -2.11 8.56 -4.05
C TYR A 11 -1.16 7.38 -3.92
N LEU A 12 0.03 7.64 -3.38
CA LEU A 12 1.08 6.63 -3.23
C LEU A 12 1.44 6.47 -1.75
N PHE A 13 1.23 5.27 -1.23
CA PHE A 13 1.66 4.88 0.10
C PHE A 13 3.04 4.23 0.00
N ILE A 14 4.06 4.84 0.61
CA ILE A 14 5.44 4.35 0.62
C ILE A 14 5.78 3.78 2.00
N PRO A 15 6.14 2.49 2.11
CA PRO A 15 6.51 1.90 3.38
C PRO A 15 7.82 2.48 3.91
N LYS A 16 7.90 2.59 5.22
CA LYS A 16 9.11 2.92 6.00
C LYS A 16 9.45 1.75 6.90
N GLY A 17 10.58 1.11 6.61
CA GLY A 17 11.07 -0.03 7.36
C GLY A 17 11.93 0.39 8.55
N THR A 18 12.46 -0.62 9.25
CA THR A 18 13.43 -0.46 10.34
C THR A 18 14.87 -0.44 9.86
N ASP A 19 15.11 -0.88 8.63
CA ASP A 19 16.42 -0.93 7.99
C ASP A 19 16.49 0.14 6.92
N PHE A 20 17.51 1.00 7.00
CA PHE A 20 17.76 2.04 6.00
C PHE A 20 17.92 1.47 4.59
N LYS A 21 18.51 0.26 4.45
CA LYS A 21 18.63 -0.40 3.14
C LYS A 21 17.28 -0.74 2.54
N PHE A 22 16.30 -1.12 3.37
CA PHE A 22 14.94 -1.38 2.91
C PHE A 22 14.35 -0.11 2.30
N ASP A 23 14.49 1.02 2.97
CA ASP A 23 13.99 2.31 2.50
C ASP A 23 14.66 2.73 1.18
N GLU A 24 15.98 2.57 1.06
CA GLU A 24 16.71 2.83 -0.19
C GLU A 24 16.18 1.97 -1.33
N TYR A 25 16.08 0.65 -1.13
CA TYR A 25 15.57 -0.25 -2.16
C TYR A 25 14.12 0.05 -2.55
N VAL A 26 13.27 0.46 -1.60
CA VAL A 26 11.89 0.88 -1.90
C VAL A 26 11.88 2.09 -2.82
N LEU A 27 12.70 3.11 -2.52
CA LEU A 27 12.78 4.31 -3.33
C LEU A 27 13.36 4.02 -4.72
N GLU A 28 14.50 3.33 -4.78
CA GLU A 28 15.18 3.00 -6.04
C GLU A 28 14.26 2.23 -6.99
N ASN A 29 13.65 1.14 -6.52
CA ASN A 29 12.82 0.27 -7.36
C ASN A 29 11.49 0.91 -7.79
N ASN A 30 11.05 1.98 -7.11
CA ASN A 30 9.77 2.64 -7.40
C ASN A 30 9.93 4.10 -7.90
N THR A 31 11.16 4.50 -8.26
CA THR A 31 11.49 5.89 -8.66
C THR A 31 10.54 6.44 -9.72
N THR A 32 10.21 5.65 -10.75
CA THR A 32 9.28 6.06 -11.82
C THR A 32 7.91 6.45 -11.25
N LEU A 33 7.30 5.57 -10.44
CA LEU A 33 5.99 5.79 -9.83
C LEU A 33 6.00 6.99 -8.87
N ILE A 34 7.08 7.14 -8.12
CA ILE A 34 7.27 8.26 -7.18
C ILE A 34 7.34 9.59 -7.95
N ASN A 35 8.09 9.65 -9.04
CA ASN A 35 8.26 10.86 -9.83
C ASN A 35 7.00 11.28 -10.60
N GLU A 36 6.15 10.30 -10.97
CA GLU A 36 4.86 10.54 -11.63
C GLU A 36 3.77 10.99 -10.64
N THR A 37 3.98 10.77 -9.33
CA THR A 37 3.01 11.14 -8.29
C THR A 37 3.26 12.55 -7.76
N GLN A 38 2.21 13.35 -7.61
CA GLN A 38 2.32 14.66 -6.96
C GLN A 38 2.80 14.50 -5.52
N LYS A 39 3.84 15.24 -5.10
CA LYS A 39 4.44 15.12 -3.76
C LYS A 39 3.44 15.17 -2.60
N LYS A 40 2.38 15.99 -2.72
CA LYS A 40 1.31 16.11 -1.71
C LYS A 40 0.42 14.86 -1.58
N ASN A 41 0.45 13.97 -2.56
CA ASN A 41 -0.30 12.72 -2.58
C ASN A 41 0.59 11.52 -2.22
N ILE A 42 1.84 11.76 -1.80
CA ILE A 42 2.74 10.73 -1.31
C ILE A 42 2.62 10.68 0.21
N ILE A 43 2.26 9.52 0.74
CA ILE A 43 2.06 9.26 2.16
C ILE A 43 3.08 8.20 2.57
N ASN A 44 3.94 8.52 3.53
CA ASN A 44 4.86 7.54 4.10
C ASN A 44 4.15 6.83 5.27
N TYR A 45 4.29 5.51 5.37
CA TYR A 45 3.71 4.75 6.47
C TYR A 45 4.74 3.84 7.13
N PRO A 46 4.80 3.79 8.47
CA PRO A 46 5.71 2.90 9.18
C PRO A 46 5.24 1.44 9.09
N LEU A 47 6.16 0.51 8.80
CA LEU A 47 5.85 -0.91 8.83
C LEU A 47 5.57 -1.45 10.23
N GLU A 48 6.14 -0.81 11.26
CA GLU A 48 5.98 -1.18 12.66
C GLU A 48 4.66 -0.75 13.29
N ASP A 49 3.93 0.18 12.66
CA ASP A 49 2.65 0.67 13.13
C ASP A 49 1.56 0.46 12.04
N PRO A 50 1.03 -0.77 11.93
CA PRO A 50 -0.04 -1.06 10.98
C PRO A 50 -1.35 -0.35 11.34
N LEU A 51 -1.54 0.07 12.61
CA LEU A 51 -2.74 0.77 13.02
C LEU A 51 -2.77 2.18 12.44
N SER A 52 -1.65 2.92 12.51
CA SER A 52 -1.57 4.24 11.88
C SER A 52 -1.82 4.14 10.37
N THR A 53 -1.21 3.14 9.72
CA THR A 53 -1.40 2.87 8.29
C THR A 53 -2.86 2.61 7.94
N TYR A 54 -3.58 1.84 8.78
CA TYR A 54 -5.01 1.59 8.61
C TYR A 54 -5.84 2.87 8.74
N ILE A 55 -5.58 3.69 9.76
CA ILE A 55 -6.29 4.95 9.99
C ILE A 55 -6.09 5.89 8.80
N ASP A 56 -4.84 6.12 8.40
CA ASP A 56 -4.51 7.03 7.31
C ASP A 56 -5.13 6.61 5.98
N LEU A 57 -5.07 5.31 5.66
CA LEU A 57 -5.66 4.78 4.42
C LEU A 57 -7.18 4.86 4.46
N LYS A 58 -7.80 4.54 5.60
CA LYS A 58 -9.26 4.59 5.77
C LYS A 58 -9.78 6.01 5.65
N ASP A 59 -9.13 6.97 6.31
CA ASP A 59 -9.51 8.39 6.26
C ASP A 59 -9.40 8.94 4.84
N LEU A 60 -8.34 8.57 4.11
CA LEU A 60 -8.20 8.93 2.70
C LEU A 60 -9.33 8.33 1.85
N VAL A 61 -9.62 7.02 2.00
CA VAL A 61 -10.70 6.35 1.26
C VAL A 61 -12.05 6.99 1.56
N LEU A 62 -12.36 7.29 2.83
CA LEU A 62 -13.58 8.00 3.23
C LEU A 62 -13.69 9.36 2.53
N SER A 63 -12.62 10.16 2.59
CA SER A 63 -12.58 11.47 1.97
C SER A 63 -12.81 11.40 0.46
N LEU A 64 -12.11 10.51 -0.23
CA LEU A 64 -12.21 10.34 -1.68
C LEU A 64 -13.55 9.76 -2.13
N SER A 65 -14.17 8.89 -1.33
CA SER A 65 -15.47 8.28 -1.64
C SER A 65 -16.61 9.29 -1.71
N SER A 66 -16.43 10.51 -1.18
CA SER A 66 -17.43 11.56 -1.26
C SER A 66 -17.55 12.19 -2.66
N PHE A 67 -16.53 12.05 -3.52
CA PHE A 67 -16.50 12.67 -4.86
C PHE A 67 -15.84 11.83 -5.96
N SER A 68 -15.42 10.59 -5.67
CA SER A 68 -14.76 9.69 -6.62
C SER A 68 -15.07 8.22 -6.30
N CYS A 69 -14.56 7.30 -7.12
CA CYS A 69 -14.64 5.85 -6.89
C CYS A 69 -13.22 5.30 -6.59
N PRO A 70 -12.80 5.24 -5.32
CA PRO A 70 -11.45 4.79 -4.99
C PRO A 70 -11.23 3.32 -5.35
N LEU A 71 -10.01 3.02 -5.80
CA LEU A 71 -9.51 1.67 -6.04
C LEU A 71 -8.21 1.49 -5.26
N LEU A 72 -8.10 0.40 -4.52
CA LEU A 72 -6.88 0.07 -3.79
C LEU A 72 -6.02 -0.89 -4.60
N ALA A 73 -4.78 -0.52 -4.90
CA ALA A 73 -3.81 -1.35 -5.62
C ALA A 73 -2.59 -1.64 -4.74
N PRO A 74 -2.64 -2.66 -3.85
CA PRO A 74 -1.52 -3.01 -3.00
C PRO A 74 -0.35 -3.61 -3.80
N LEU A 75 0.66 -2.78 -4.06
CA LEU A 75 1.95 -3.18 -4.64
C LEU A 75 3.02 -3.48 -3.58
N GLY A 76 2.69 -3.24 -2.31
CA GLY A 76 3.63 -3.24 -1.20
C GLY A 76 3.68 -4.54 -0.41
N PRO A 77 4.27 -4.47 0.79
CA PRO A 77 4.35 -5.59 1.73
C PRO A 77 2.96 -6.18 2.03
N LYS A 78 2.93 -7.48 2.37
CA LYS A 78 1.70 -8.23 2.68
C LYS A 78 0.83 -7.55 3.76
N MET A 79 1.44 -6.83 4.68
CA MET A 79 0.75 -6.03 5.70
C MET A 79 -0.18 -4.99 5.06
N PHE A 80 0.32 -4.21 4.09
CA PHE A 80 -0.47 -3.19 3.40
C PHE A 80 -1.61 -3.83 2.59
N ALA A 81 -1.33 -4.94 1.91
CA ALA A 81 -2.36 -5.69 1.20
C ALA A 81 -3.48 -6.19 2.12
N ALA A 82 -3.13 -6.68 3.32
CA ALA A 82 -4.12 -7.07 4.32
C ALA A 82 -4.99 -5.89 4.75
N ILE A 83 -4.39 -4.73 5.04
CA ILE A 83 -5.13 -3.49 5.37
C ILE A 83 -6.11 -3.11 4.25
N CYS A 84 -5.69 -3.15 2.98
CA CYS A 84 -6.59 -2.86 1.85
C CYS A 84 -7.82 -3.79 1.84
N VAL A 85 -7.62 -5.08 2.08
CA VAL A 85 -8.72 -6.07 2.12
C VAL A 85 -9.65 -5.81 3.31
N ILE A 86 -9.11 -5.45 4.47
CA ILE A 86 -9.89 -5.13 5.66
C ILE A 86 -10.77 -3.90 5.41
N ILE A 87 -10.20 -2.83 4.86
CA ILE A 87 -10.95 -1.63 4.50
C ILE A 87 -12.03 -1.97 3.48
N SER A 88 -11.72 -2.75 2.44
CA SER A 88 -12.73 -3.19 1.47
C SER A 88 -13.91 -3.91 2.14
N LYS A 89 -13.64 -4.81 3.08
CA LYS A 89 -14.68 -5.51 3.84
C LYS A 89 -15.53 -4.59 4.71
N GLU A 90 -14.92 -3.60 5.38
CA GLU A 90 -15.66 -2.61 6.18
C GLU A 90 -16.59 -1.72 5.36
N PHE A 91 -16.31 -1.57 4.06
CA PHE A 91 -17.11 -0.79 3.13
C PHE A 91 -18.09 -1.66 2.31
N ASP A 92 -18.50 -2.80 2.84
CA ASP A 92 -19.38 -3.78 2.15
C ASP A 92 -18.86 -4.17 0.76
N GLU A 93 -17.54 -4.31 0.60
CA GLU A 93 -16.86 -4.66 -0.67
C GLU A 93 -17.05 -3.61 -1.79
N LYS A 94 -17.54 -2.41 -1.48
CA LYS A 94 -17.71 -1.31 -2.45
C LYS A 94 -16.38 -0.70 -2.91
N ILE A 95 -15.33 -0.88 -2.12
CA ILE A 95 -13.97 -0.42 -2.45
C ILE A 95 -13.21 -1.60 -3.06
N PRO A 96 -13.02 -1.65 -4.38
CA PRO A 96 -12.29 -2.75 -5.02
C PRO A 96 -10.82 -2.77 -4.58
N VAL A 97 -10.29 -3.98 -4.39
CA VAL A 97 -8.87 -4.22 -4.12
C VAL A 97 -8.28 -5.00 -5.28
N TRP A 98 -7.35 -4.39 -6.00
CA TRP A 98 -6.71 -5.05 -7.13
C TRP A 98 -5.59 -5.97 -6.64
N ARG A 99 -5.71 -7.26 -6.93
CA ARG A 99 -4.59 -8.18 -6.80
C ARG A 99 -3.55 -7.87 -7.88
N VAL A 100 -2.38 -7.42 -7.46
CA VAL A 100 -1.22 -7.30 -8.33
C VAL A 100 -0.26 -8.45 -8.05
N SER A 101 -0.04 -9.31 -9.06
CA SER A 101 0.93 -10.40 -8.98
C SER A 101 2.09 -10.16 -9.95
N SER A 102 3.29 -10.41 -9.48
CA SER A 102 4.56 -10.32 -10.20
C SER A 102 4.78 -11.50 -11.16
N GLU A 103 3.72 -12.06 -11.76
CA GLU A 103 3.56 -13.41 -12.34
C GLU A 103 4.77 -14.02 -13.09
N LEU A 104 5.70 -13.22 -13.63
CA LEU A 104 6.84 -13.66 -14.44
C LEU A 104 8.19 -12.95 -14.17
N THR A 105 8.27 -11.97 -13.27
CA THR A 105 9.49 -11.15 -13.10
C THR A 105 10.24 -11.39 -11.79
N GLU A 106 9.59 -11.96 -10.78
CA GLU A 106 10.21 -12.19 -9.48
C GLU A 106 10.90 -13.56 -9.45
N LYS A 107 12.23 -13.57 -9.36
CA LYS A 107 12.97 -14.81 -9.10
C LYS A 107 12.75 -15.19 -7.63
N PRO A 108 12.38 -16.45 -7.33
CA PRO A 108 12.36 -16.93 -5.95
C PRO A 108 13.73 -16.69 -5.31
N MET A 109 13.75 -16.04 -4.16
CA MET A 109 14.96 -15.81 -3.38
C MET A 109 14.66 -16.08 -1.91
N GLU A 110 15.61 -16.72 -1.23
CA GLU A 110 15.59 -16.77 0.22
C GLU A 110 15.79 -15.36 0.78
N ARG A 111 14.91 -14.96 1.68
CA ARG A 111 15.02 -13.71 2.43
C ARG A 111 14.89 -14.00 3.91
N GLU A 112 15.90 -13.59 4.65
CA GLU A 112 15.87 -13.66 6.11
C GLU A 112 14.94 -12.57 6.65
N ALA A 113 14.05 -12.95 7.56
CA ALA A 113 13.23 -11.98 8.29
C ALA A 113 14.11 -11.20 9.27
N SER A 114 13.74 -9.95 9.57
CA SER A 114 14.44 -9.13 10.56
C SER A 114 14.35 -9.66 11.99
N GLY A 115 13.50 -10.66 12.26
CA GLY A 115 13.23 -11.21 13.59
C GLY A 115 12.14 -10.47 14.37
N ASN A 116 11.74 -9.27 13.92
CA ASN A 116 10.64 -8.52 14.52
C ASN A 116 9.30 -9.13 14.12
N ILE A 117 8.44 -9.36 15.12
CA ILE A 117 7.09 -9.90 14.91
C ILE A 117 6.08 -8.82 15.25
N LEU A 118 5.22 -8.51 14.28
CA LEU A 118 4.10 -7.59 14.43
C LEU A 118 2.80 -8.37 14.29
N SER A 119 1.82 -8.03 15.11
CA SER A 119 0.49 -8.63 15.07
C SER A 119 -0.56 -7.55 14.88
N LEU A 120 -1.41 -7.74 13.88
CA LEU A 120 -2.63 -6.98 13.69
C LEU A 120 -3.81 -7.92 14.00
N SER A 121 -4.66 -7.50 14.93
CA SER A 121 -5.87 -8.24 15.30
C SER A 121 -7.10 -7.40 15.01
N ILE A 122 -8.13 -8.05 14.49
CA ILE A 122 -9.36 -7.40 14.05
C ILE A 122 -10.52 -8.13 14.71
N LYS A 123 -11.50 -7.35 15.16
CA LYS A 123 -12.79 -7.88 15.60
C LYS A 123 -13.81 -7.41 14.58
N ILE A 124 -14.33 -8.37 13.80
CA ILE A 124 -15.38 -8.18 12.80
C ILE A 124 -16.64 -8.86 13.34
#